data_AF-A0A357LVV4-F1
#
_entry.id   AF-A0A357LVV4-F1
#
_cell.length_a   1.000
_cell.length_b   1.000
_cell.length_c   1.000
_cell.angle_alpha   90.00
_cell.angle_beta   90.00
_cell.angle_gamma   90.00
#
_symmetry.space_group_name_H-M   'P 1'
#
loop_
_entity.id
_entity.type
_entity.pdbx_description
1 polymer ?
#
loop_
_entity_poly.entity_id
_entity_poly.type
_entity_poly.pdbx_seq_one_letter_code
_entity_poly.pdbx_strand_id
1 'polypeptide(L)'
;VVAAERGHKVTLFEGRSEIGGQFNYASKIPGKEEFKETIRYFNTMISKLGIELKLNTTVTAKELEEGGFDDVVVATGVAPRVPKIEGIDHPKVVTYQELLSKELKLGQSVAIMGAGGIGFDVGEYLAHEGVSTTLDTAAWMKEWGVDLNSDNRGGLTSADMEPSHRKLYLLQRKTS
;
A
#
# COMPACT_ATOMS: atom_id res chain seq x y z
N VAL A 1 11.73 -3.99 15.92
CA VAL A 1 13.17 -3.69 16.16
C VAL A 1 13.43 -3.28 17.61
N VAL A 2 12.64 -2.38 18.18
CA VAL A 2 12.82 -1.84 19.54
C VAL A 2 13.05 -2.91 20.63
N ALA A 3 12.27 -3.98 20.69
CA ALA A 3 12.48 -5.04 21.70
C ALA A 3 13.87 -5.70 21.58
N ALA A 4 14.33 -5.97 20.36
CA ALA A 4 15.66 -6.53 20.13
C ALA A 4 16.78 -5.53 20.47
N GLU A 5 16.59 -4.24 20.15
CA GLU A 5 17.52 -3.17 20.55
C GLU A 5 17.65 -3.04 22.08
N ARG A 6 16.62 -3.44 22.82
CA ARG A 6 16.60 -3.46 24.29
C ARG A 6 17.12 -4.77 24.89
N GLY A 7 17.60 -5.71 24.06
CA GLY A 7 18.21 -6.96 24.49
C GLY A 7 17.27 -8.16 24.60
N HIS A 8 16.00 -8.04 24.17
CA HIS A 8 15.10 -9.19 24.12
C HIS A 8 15.45 -10.11 22.93
N LYS A 9 15.33 -11.43 23.14
CA LYS A 9 15.36 -12.40 22.03
C LYS A 9 14.01 -12.36 21.33
N VAL A 10 14.01 -11.98 20.05
CA VAL A 10 12.77 -11.80 19.27
C VAL A 10 12.72 -12.81 18.13
N THR A 11 11.60 -13.52 18.04
CA THR A 11 11.20 -14.30 16.85
C THR A 11 9.99 -13.61 16.21
N LEU A 12 10.08 -13.29 14.92
CA LEU A 12 9.02 -12.67 14.14
C LEU A 12 8.46 -13.68 13.14
N PHE A 13 7.17 -13.97 13.24
CA PHE A 13 6.43 -14.81 12.30
C PHE A 13 5.67 -13.95 11.30
N GLU A 14 5.76 -14.30 10.02
CA GLU A 14 5.01 -13.68 8.93
C GLU A 14 4.46 -14.78 8.03
N GLY A 15 3.16 -14.73 7.76
CA GLY A 15 2.47 -15.74 6.96
C GLY A 15 2.84 -15.69 5.47
N ARG A 16 3.37 -14.56 5.00
CA ARG A 16 3.77 -14.33 3.61
C ARG A 16 5.27 -14.55 3.40
N SER A 17 5.68 -14.54 2.13
CA SER A 17 7.08 -14.71 1.71
C SER A 17 7.96 -13.48 1.93
N GLU A 18 7.41 -12.40 2.48
CA GLU A 18 8.10 -11.13 2.72
C GLU A 18 7.43 -10.39 3.88
N ILE A 19 8.20 -9.57 4.59
CA ILE A 19 7.67 -8.63 5.59
C ILE A 19 6.95 -7.45 4.91
N GLY A 20 6.32 -6.59 5.72
CA GLY A 20 5.79 -5.30 5.29
C GLY A 20 4.27 -5.22 5.35
N GLY A 21 3.57 -6.34 5.35
CA GLY A 21 2.12 -6.37 5.53
C GLY A 21 1.38 -5.48 4.54
N GLN A 22 0.60 -4.51 5.02
CA GLN A 22 -0.15 -3.59 4.15
C GLN A 22 0.76 -2.58 3.44
N PHE A 23 2.00 -2.35 3.89
CA PHE A 23 2.92 -1.43 3.20
C PHE A 23 3.29 -1.95 1.81
N ASN A 24 3.32 -3.27 1.60
CA ASN A 24 3.58 -3.85 0.28
C ASN A 24 2.49 -3.48 -0.74
N TYR A 25 1.27 -3.21 -0.29
CA TYR A 25 0.20 -2.67 -1.14
C TYR A 25 0.29 -1.16 -1.29
N ALA A 26 0.54 -0.45 -0.19
CA ALA A 26 0.68 1.01 -0.20
C ALA A 26 1.82 1.47 -1.13
N SER A 27 2.91 0.71 -1.19
CA SER A 27 4.06 1.01 -2.06
C SER A 27 3.80 0.83 -3.55
N LYS A 28 2.64 0.26 -3.93
CA LYS A 28 2.22 0.14 -5.35
C LYS A 28 1.42 1.34 -5.82
N ILE A 29 1.01 2.22 -4.92
CA ILE A 29 0.23 3.41 -5.26
C ILE A 29 1.20 4.46 -5.83
N PRO A 30 0.93 5.04 -7.00
CA PRO A 30 1.70 6.17 -7.52
C PRO A 30 1.84 7.28 -6.48
N GLY A 31 3.07 7.77 -6.30
CA GLY A 31 3.41 8.77 -5.29
C GLY A 31 3.63 8.25 -3.86
N LYS A 32 3.57 6.93 -3.66
CA LYS A 32 3.82 6.25 -2.37
C LYS A 32 4.93 5.21 -2.44
N GLU A 33 5.79 5.30 -3.44
CA GLU A 33 6.87 4.34 -3.69
C GLU A 33 7.85 4.26 -2.51
N GLU A 34 8.02 5.37 -1.79
CA GLU A 34 8.90 5.51 -0.61
C GLU A 34 8.57 4.52 0.52
N PHE A 35 7.36 3.93 0.57
CA PHE A 35 7.07 2.86 1.53
C PHE A 35 7.98 1.64 1.36
N LYS A 36 8.56 1.43 0.17
CA LYS A 36 9.62 0.43 -0.06
C LYS A 36 10.83 0.67 0.82
N GLU A 37 11.20 1.93 1.08
CA GLU A 37 12.34 2.27 1.92
C GLU A 37 12.09 1.93 3.40
N THR A 38 10.85 2.06 3.87
CA THR A 38 10.48 1.62 5.21
C THR A 38 10.62 0.09 5.35
N ILE A 39 10.15 -0.65 4.34
CA ILE A 39 10.30 -2.11 4.30
C ILE A 39 11.78 -2.51 4.24
N ARG A 40 12.58 -1.85 3.40
CA ARG A 40 14.03 -2.06 3.29
C ARG A 40 14.75 -1.78 4.61
N TYR A 41 14.41 -0.69 5.28
CA TYR A 41 14.93 -0.36 6.60
C TYR A 41 14.65 -1.49 7.60
N PHE A 42 13.40 -1.94 7.71
CA PHE A 42 13.07 -3.00 8.68
C PHE A 42 13.71 -4.34 8.35
N ASN A 43 13.80 -4.72 7.07
CA ASN A 43 14.56 -5.90 6.65
C ASN A 43 16.02 -5.80 7.12
N THR A 44 16.66 -4.65 6.87
CA THR A 44 18.05 -4.41 7.30
C THR A 44 18.20 -4.51 8.81
N MET A 45 17.28 -3.91 9.57
CA MET A 45 17.35 -3.88 11.03
C MET A 45 17.05 -5.25 11.65
N ILE A 46 16.15 -6.05 11.08
CA ILE A 46 15.90 -7.43 11.50
C ILE A 46 17.18 -8.24 11.42
N SER A 47 17.90 -8.17 10.30
CA SER A 47 19.17 -8.87 10.13
C SER A 47 20.25 -8.34 11.06
N LYS A 48 20.42 -7.02 11.18
CA LYS A 48 21.43 -6.40 12.05
C LYS A 48 21.26 -6.74 13.53
N LEU A 49 20.01 -6.86 13.99
CA LEU A 49 19.68 -7.13 15.38
C LEU A 49 19.57 -8.63 15.70
N GLY A 50 19.80 -9.51 14.72
CA GLY A 50 19.70 -10.96 14.92
C GLY A 50 18.29 -11.43 15.27
N ILE A 51 17.25 -10.73 14.81
CA ILE A 51 15.85 -11.15 14.99
C ILE A 51 15.61 -12.41 14.17
N GLU A 52 15.08 -13.46 14.78
CA GLU A 52 14.73 -14.70 14.09
C GLU A 52 13.46 -14.47 13.25
N LEU A 53 13.62 -14.25 11.95
CA LEU A 53 12.52 -14.03 11.03
C LEU A 53 12.07 -15.35 10.38
N LYS A 54 10.79 -15.70 10.56
CA LYS A 54 10.13 -16.87 9.97
C LYS A 54 9.05 -16.42 8.99
N LEU A 55 9.44 -16.34 7.72
CA LEU A 55 8.53 -16.08 6.60
C LEU A 55 7.75 -17.35 6.24
N ASN A 56 6.66 -17.21 5.49
CA ASN A 56 5.77 -18.30 5.08
C ASN A 56 5.25 -19.14 6.26
N THR A 57 5.13 -18.52 7.44
CA THR A 57 4.81 -19.22 8.69
C THR A 57 3.60 -18.57 9.34
N THR A 58 2.43 -19.19 9.17
CA THR A 58 1.22 -18.85 9.93
C THR A 58 1.24 -19.64 11.24
N VAL A 59 1.05 -18.96 12.36
CA VAL A 59 1.07 -19.57 13.70
C VAL A 59 -0.32 -19.59 14.33
N THR A 60 -0.60 -20.66 15.07
CA THR A 60 -1.78 -20.83 15.90
C THR A 60 -1.49 -20.47 17.35
N ALA A 61 -2.54 -20.20 18.14
CA ALA A 61 -2.39 -19.94 19.57
C ALA A 61 -1.68 -21.09 20.30
N LYS A 62 -2.02 -22.33 19.94
CA LYS A 62 -1.41 -23.54 20.51
C LYS A 62 0.10 -23.62 20.23
N GLU A 63 0.54 -23.36 18.99
CA GLU A 63 1.97 -23.36 18.65
C GLU A 63 2.75 -22.28 19.40
N LEU A 64 2.12 -21.15 19.71
CA LEU A 64 2.72 -20.08 20.51
C LEU A 64 2.82 -20.48 22.00
N GLU A 65 1.78 -21.12 22.55
CA GLU A 65 1.79 -21.66 23.93
C GLU A 65 2.86 -22.74 24.09
N GLU A 66 2.97 -23.65 23.13
CA GLU A 66 3.97 -24.73 23.12
C GLU A 66 5.39 -24.21 22.80
N GLY A 67 5.49 -23.01 22.20
CA GLY A 67 6.75 -22.41 21.77
C GLY A 67 7.63 -21.84 22.89
N GLY A 68 7.13 -21.76 24.12
CA GLY A 68 7.91 -21.32 25.29
C GLY A 68 8.31 -19.85 25.26
N PHE A 69 7.50 -18.98 24.66
CA PHE A 69 7.72 -17.54 24.67
C PHE A 69 7.27 -16.92 26.01
N ASP A 70 8.07 -16.01 26.57
CA ASP A 70 7.71 -15.27 27.80
C ASP A 70 6.54 -14.31 27.56
N ASP A 71 6.52 -13.66 26.39
CA ASP A 71 5.52 -12.69 25.97
C ASP A 71 5.14 -12.91 24.49
N VAL A 72 3.86 -12.65 24.16
CA VAL A 72 3.34 -12.73 22.79
C VAL A 72 2.74 -11.38 22.38
N VAL A 73 3.26 -10.80 21.30
CA VAL A 73 2.72 -9.58 20.68
C VAL A 73 1.96 -9.93 19.41
N VAL A 74 0.64 -9.69 19.41
CA VAL A 74 -0.21 -9.96 18.25
C VAL A 74 -0.24 -8.75 17.31
N ALA A 75 0.29 -8.91 16.11
CA ALA A 75 0.37 -7.86 15.09
C ALA A 75 -0.13 -8.36 13.70
N THR A 76 -1.21 -9.13 13.68
CA THR A 76 -1.71 -9.86 12.49
C THR A 76 -2.45 -9.00 11.45
N GLY A 77 -2.48 -7.69 11.62
CA GLY A 77 -3.08 -6.76 10.67
C GLY A 77 -4.61 -6.76 10.67
N VAL A 78 -5.20 -6.61 9.49
CA VAL A 78 -6.67 -6.46 9.31
C VAL A 78 -7.16 -7.21 8.08
N ALA A 79 -8.40 -7.70 8.13
CA ALA A 79 -9.13 -8.21 6.98
C ALA A 79 -10.06 -7.13 6.39
N PRO A 80 -10.24 -7.04 5.06
CA PRO A 80 -11.18 -6.11 4.45
C PRO A 80 -12.60 -6.38 4.94
N ARG A 81 -13.32 -5.31 5.29
CA ARG A 81 -14.74 -5.41 5.64
C ARG A 81 -15.57 -5.61 4.37
N VAL A 82 -16.16 -6.79 4.22
CA VAL A 82 -17.13 -7.09 3.17
C VAL A 82 -18.52 -6.58 3.59
N PRO A 83 -19.14 -5.64 2.86
CA PRO A 83 -20.47 -5.14 3.19
C PRO A 83 -21.56 -6.17 2.87
N LYS A 84 -22.61 -6.22 3.68
CA LYS A 84 -23.78 -7.08 3.45
C LYS A 84 -24.72 -6.39 2.47
N ILE A 85 -24.45 -6.52 1.18
CA ILE A 85 -25.30 -6.01 0.10
C ILE A 85 -25.65 -7.15 -0.86
N GLU A 86 -26.82 -7.08 -1.47
CA GLU A 86 -27.19 -8.01 -2.53
C GLU A 86 -26.19 -7.91 -3.70
N GLY A 87 -25.74 -9.06 -4.19
CA GLY A 87 -24.75 -9.13 -5.27
C GLY A 87 -23.29 -8.92 -4.84
N ILE A 88 -22.97 -8.92 -3.55
CA ILE A 88 -21.58 -8.75 -3.09
C ILE A 88 -20.63 -9.85 -3.59
N ASP A 89 -21.15 -11.05 -3.87
CA ASP A 89 -20.38 -12.18 -4.41
C ASP A 89 -20.30 -12.17 -5.95
N HIS A 90 -20.78 -11.13 -6.62
CA HIS A 90 -20.73 -11.03 -8.07
C HIS A 90 -19.27 -11.00 -8.57
N PRO A 91 -18.90 -11.67 -9.68
CA PRO A 91 -17.51 -11.73 -10.18
C PRO A 91 -16.83 -10.39 -10.53
N LYS A 92 -17.56 -9.28 -10.47
CA LYS A 92 -17.03 -7.91 -10.69
C LYS A 92 -16.59 -7.25 -9.39
N VAL A 93 -16.97 -7.82 -8.24
CA VAL A 93 -16.56 -7.34 -6.94
C VAL A 93 -15.17 -7.91 -6.66
N VAL A 94 -14.22 -7.00 -6.42
CA VAL A 94 -12.86 -7.34 -6.03
C VAL A 94 -12.48 -6.49 -4.83
N THR A 95 -11.72 -7.06 -3.90
CA THR A 95 -11.16 -6.29 -2.79
C THR A 95 -9.94 -5.48 -3.25
N TYR A 96 -9.63 -4.39 -2.55
CA TYR A 96 -8.41 -3.62 -2.83
C TYR A 96 -7.14 -4.47 -2.69
N GLN A 97 -7.12 -5.42 -1.75
CA GLN A 97 -6.00 -6.33 -1.56
C GLN A 97 -5.85 -7.27 -2.76
N GLU A 98 -6.93 -7.82 -3.30
CA GLU A 98 -6.86 -8.65 -4.52
C GLU A 98 -6.42 -7.84 -5.73
N LEU A 99 -6.98 -6.64 -5.91
CA LEU A 99 -6.59 -5.72 -6.98
C LEU A 99 -5.09 -5.46 -6.96
N LEU A 100 -4.55 -5.03 -5.82
CA LEU A 100 -3.15 -4.64 -5.70
C LEU A 100 -2.20 -5.84 -5.64
N SER A 101 -2.60 -6.96 -5.03
CA SER A 101 -1.75 -8.17 -4.95
C SER A 101 -1.61 -8.86 -6.30
N LYS A 102 -2.70 -9.02 -7.04
CA LYS A 102 -2.75 -9.73 -8.33
C LYS A 102 -2.61 -8.80 -9.53
N GLU A 103 -2.51 -7.49 -9.29
CA GLU A 103 -2.39 -6.45 -10.32
C GLU A 103 -3.49 -6.56 -11.39
N LEU A 104 -4.72 -6.74 -10.90
CA LEU A 104 -5.87 -7.04 -11.75
C LEU A 104 -6.11 -5.90 -12.75
N LYS A 105 -6.34 -6.28 -14.01
CA LYS A 105 -6.75 -5.34 -15.06
C LYS A 105 -8.27 -5.20 -15.05
N LEU A 106 -8.76 -4.07 -14.56
CA LEU A 106 -10.19 -3.75 -14.52
C LEU A 106 -10.66 -3.12 -15.83
N GLY A 107 -11.98 -2.99 -16.00
CA GLY A 107 -12.59 -2.32 -17.14
C GLY A 107 -12.50 -0.78 -17.09
N GLN A 108 -13.02 -0.12 -18.13
CA GLN A 108 -12.95 1.33 -18.32
C GLN A 108 -13.72 2.15 -17.27
N SER A 109 -14.75 1.56 -16.66
CA SER A 109 -15.56 2.21 -15.62
C SER A 109 -15.52 1.38 -14.34
N VAL A 110 -15.12 2.01 -13.23
CA VAL A 110 -14.97 1.34 -11.93
C VAL A 110 -15.71 2.12 -10.85
N ALA A 111 -16.51 1.42 -10.05
CA ALA A 111 -17.11 1.95 -8.83
C ALA A 111 -16.29 1.50 -7.61
N ILE A 112 -15.81 2.47 -6.83
CA ILE A 112 -15.02 2.25 -5.62
C ILE A 112 -15.92 2.49 -4.41
N MET A 113 -16.23 1.42 -3.67
CA MET A 113 -17.08 1.50 -2.48
C MET A 113 -16.28 1.89 -1.23
N GLY A 114 -16.18 3.19 -0.97
CA GLY A 114 -15.56 3.77 0.22
C GLY A 114 -14.59 4.89 -0.13
N ALA A 115 -14.96 6.14 0.17
CA ALA A 115 -14.18 7.34 -0.10
C ALA A 115 -13.15 7.73 1.00
N GLY A 116 -12.60 6.74 1.72
CA GLY A 116 -11.52 6.98 2.70
C GLY A 116 -10.13 6.96 2.04
N GLY A 117 -9.07 7.08 2.83
CA GLY A 117 -7.68 7.09 2.30
C GLY A 117 -7.36 5.93 1.34
N ILE A 118 -7.74 4.69 1.69
CA ILE A 118 -7.56 3.52 0.80
C ILE A 118 -8.37 3.66 -0.50
N GLY A 119 -9.56 4.27 -0.44
CA GLY A 119 -10.39 4.48 -1.63
C GLY A 119 -9.76 5.47 -2.61
N PHE A 120 -9.16 6.54 -2.09
CA PHE A 120 -8.37 7.47 -2.88
C PHE A 120 -7.11 6.80 -3.44
N ASP A 121 -6.39 6.01 -2.64
CA ASP A 121 -5.22 5.26 -3.10
C ASP A 121 -5.58 4.31 -4.26
N VAL A 122 -6.69 3.58 -4.16
CA VAL A 122 -7.18 2.73 -5.25
C VAL A 122 -7.61 3.57 -6.45
N GLY A 123 -8.21 4.74 -6.22
CA GLY A 123 -8.55 5.68 -7.27
C GLY A 123 -7.32 6.12 -8.05
N GLU A 124 -6.28 6.56 -7.34
CA GLU A 124 -4.99 6.94 -7.89
C GLU A 124 -4.36 5.80 -8.69
N TYR A 125 -4.27 4.61 -8.09
CA TYR A 125 -3.73 3.42 -8.74
C TYR A 125 -4.45 3.06 -10.05
N LEU A 126 -5.78 3.22 -10.10
CA LEU A 126 -6.57 2.92 -11.28
C LEU A 126 -6.58 4.06 -12.31
N ALA A 127 -6.44 5.31 -11.86
CA ALA A 127 -6.43 6.48 -12.73
C ALA A 127 -5.10 6.63 -13.46
N HIS A 128 -4.00 6.19 -12.84
CA HIS A 128 -2.64 6.31 -13.34
C HIS A 128 -2.32 5.27 -14.41
N GLU A 129 -1.54 5.68 -15.41
CA GLU A 129 -0.94 4.81 -16.41
C GLU A 129 0.56 5.09 -16.51
N GLY A 130 1.35 4.06 -16.80
CA GLY A 130 2.80 4.21 -16.92
C GLY A 130 3.51 4.42 -15.58
N VAL A 131 4.61 5.17 -15.64
CA VAL A 131 5.48 5.46 -14.49
C VAL A 131 4.89 6.63 -13.70
N SER A 132 4.92 6.55 -12.37
CA SER A 132 4.55 7.69 -11.52
C SER A 132 5.45 8.88 -11.81
N THR A 133 4.86 10.06 -11.98
CA THR A 133 5.63 11.31 -12.18
C THR A 133 6.48 11.65 -10.95
N THR A 134 6.15 11.13 -9.77
CA THR A 134 7.00 11.26 -8.56
C THR A 134 8.39 10.64 -8.71
N LEU A 135 8.59 9.76 -9.69
CA LEU A 135 9.88 9.14 -10.00
C LEU A 135 10.61 9.84 -11.17
N ASP A 136 9.99 10.82 -11.82
CA ASP A 136 10.53 11.55 -12.95
C ASP A 136 10.34 13.05 -12.75
N THR A 137 11.42 13.71 -12.32
CA THR A 137 11.45 15.15 -12.06
C THR A 137 10.95 15.98 -13.25
N ALA A 138 11.31 15.62 -14.48
CA ALA A 138 10.93 16.40 -15.65
C ALA A 138 9.43 16.23 -15.97
N ALA A 139 8.91 15.01 -15.86
CA ALA A 139 7.49 14.74 -16.04
C ALA A 139 6.65 15.44 -14.95
N TRP A 140 7.08 15.38 -13.69
CA TRP A 140 6.42 16.08 -12.59
C TRP A 140 6.39 17.60 -12.79
N MET A 141 7.52 18.19 -13.19
CA MET A 141 7.59 19.63 -13.44
C MET A 141 6.66 20.05 -14.58
N LYS A 142 6.60 19.26 -15.66
CA LYS A 142 5.67 19.49 -16.76
C LYS A 142 4.22 19.41 -16.30
N GLU A 143 3.87 18.38 -15.56
CA GLU A 143 2.52 18.16 -15.02
C GLU A 143 2.07 19.35 -14.16
N TRP A 144 2.95 19.85 -13.30
CA TRP A 144 2.66 20.93 -12.36
C TRP A 144 2.95 22.34 -12.87
N GLY A 145 3.42 22.48 -14.11
CA GLY A 145 3.72 23.77 -14.72
C GLY A 145 4.89 24.50 -14.05
N VAL A 146 5.95 23.78 -13.67
CA VAL A 146 7.17 24.36 -13.10
C VAL A 146 8.16 24.69 -14.23
N ASP A 147 8.61 25.94 -14.26
CA ASP A 147 9.62 26.43 -15.20
C ASP A 147 10.99 26.53 -14.53
N LEU A 148 11.87 25.58 -14.85
CA LEU A 148 13.23 25.51 -14.32
C LEU A 148 14.15 26.62 -14.81
N ASN A 149 13.91 27.13 -16.02
CA ASN A 149 14.79 28.12 -16.62
C ASN A 149 14.46 29.53 -16.12
N SER A 150 13.34 29.68 -15.40
CA SER A 150 12.81 30.98 -14.99
C SER A 150 12.58 31.92 -16.17
N ASP A 151 12.24 31.35 -17.34
CA ASP A 151 11.88 32.09 -18.54
C ASP A 151 10.58 32.90 -18.28
N ASN A 152 9.73 32.40 -17.38
CA ASN A 152 8.49 33.01 -16.97
C ASN A 152 8.57 33.61 -15.57
N ARG A 153 7.83 34.71 -15.38
CA ARG A 153 7.71 35.39 -14.09
C ARG A 153 7.23 34.41 -13.01
N GLY A 154 8.04 34.23 -11.98
CA GLY A 154 7.70 33.36 -10.85
C GLY A 154 8.03 31.88 -11.06
N GLY A 155 8.69 31.50 -12.16
CA GLY A 155 9.09 30.11 -12.41
C GLY A 155 7.90 29.18 -12.67
N LEU A 156 6.83 29.71 -13.28
CA LEU A 156 5.60 28.98 -13.57
C LEU A 156 5.24 29.05 -15.06
N THR A 157 4.82 27.91 -15.60
CA THR A 157 4.20 27.76 -16.92
C THR A 157 2.82 27.10 -16.77
N SER A 158 2.15 26.82 -17.90
CA SER A 158 0.88 26.10 -17.88
C SER A 158 1.11 24.64 -17.47
N ALA A 159 0.33 24.16 -16.50
CA ALA A 159 0.27 22.76 -16.15
C ALA A 159 -0.22 21.91 -17.34
N ASP A 160 0.44 20.79 -17.60
CA ASP A 160 0.05 19.82 -18.62
C ASP A 160 -0.24 18.47 -17.94
N MET A 161 -1.46 18.34 -17.41
CA MET A 161 -1.93 17.14 -16.74
C MET A 161 -2.53 16.18 -17.75
N GLU A 162 -2.05 14.93 -17.77
CA GLU A 162 -2.66 13.90 -18.59
C GLU A 162 -4.04 13.52 -18.03
N PRO A 163 -5.08 13.48 -18.86
CA PRO A 163 -6.40 13.05 -18.41
C PRO A 163 -6.39 11.57 -18.07
N SER A 164 -7.08 11.18 -16.99
CA SER A 164 -7.22 9.77 -16.66
C SER A 164 -7.90 8.99 -17.78
N HIS A 165 -7.32 7.84 -18.13
CA HIS A 165 -7.88 6.89 -19.10
C HIS A 165 -9.14 6.17 -18.59
N ARG A 166 -9.52 6.32 -17.30
CA ARG A 166 -10.68 5.65 -16.70
C ARG A 166 -11.72 6.62 -16.19
N LYS A 167 -12.96 6.12 -16.16
CA LYS A 167 -14.05 6.74 -15.41
C LYS A 167 -14.20 6.06 -14.06
N LEU A 168 -13.85 6.78 -12.99
CA LEU A 168 -13.92 6.30 -11.62
C LEU A 168 -15.10 6.92 -10.87
N TYR A 169 -15.85 6.11 -10.14
CA TYR A 169 -16.92 6.55 -9.25
C TYR A 169 -16.53 6.23 -7.82
N LEU A 170 -16.15 7.25 -7.05
CA LEU A 170 -15.82 7.08 -5.64
C LEU A 170 -17.07 7.28 -4.78
N LEU A 171 -17.48 6.24 -4.06
CA LEU A 171 -18.74 6.22 -3.32
C LEU A 171 -18.47 6.39 -1.81
N GLN A 172 -18.97 7.47 -1.23
CA GLN A 172 -18.96 7.66 0.22
C GLN A 172 -20.02 6.75 0.86
N ARG A 173 -19.62 5.94 1.84
CA ARG A 173 -20.52 4.99 2.53
C ARG A 173 -21.28 5.62 3.70
N LYS A 174 -20.87 6.80 4.15
CA LYS A 174 -21.48 7.53 5.26
C LYS A 174 -22.30 8.69 4.71
N THR A 175 -23.39 9.03 5.37
CA THR A 175 -24.26 10.16 5.02
C THR A 175 -23.66 11.53 5.35
N SER A 176 -22.51 11.55 6.04
CA SER A 176 -21.73 12.73 6.44
C SER A 176 -20.26 12.37 6.47
#